data_AF-A0A7S0F8K1-F1
#
_entry.id   AF-A0A7S0F8K1-F1
#
_cell.length_a   1.000
_cell.length_b   1.000
_cell.length_c   1.000
_cell.angle_alpha   90.00
_cell.angle_beta   90.00
_cell.angle_gamma   90.00
#
_symmetry.space_group_name_H-M   'P 1'
#
loop_
_entity.id
_entity.type
_entity.pdbx_description
1 polymer ?
#
loop_
_entity_poly.entity_id
_entity_poly.type
_entity_poly.pdbx_seq_one_letter_code
_entity_poly.pdbx_strand_id
1 'polypeptide(L)'
;FMGPMDTVMVVAFAMLNFGVQVFFCVFVWWFLAEPQINEGNLDEFLRWRLTSAHSARFYDPATNTSLVRRLCNGDGASVISSHQQSMYEHFYQYLNSYAGPLLCTVSILIWLVTVFADIWNTYSFASAISSVQRTEEEGRFRRQGGMMQVVSINRRRYVFAMALIVLPRLVIDAILVYAGTRFLLQTNDLDELVLNAVALGFILSLDETFYLVLPRRARRLLEDLAPVEKKAYFIPGRKYVDFRSVLALLVCILTPTIVWFMGLDAKIQLMRESRTILCSGYQDFIYSKDASTGFIYSTATGDNRNLTFGHQYLAVLQLSNLPITTASVERYTPDLPSSDLGRTVTLQEVLDTSIRTAAESRDLLECQDLDNSSGSAMALWSMRDGSYGLDQMAGSFCSSYRNKCDDSWIRAVCAETCFCDSMVWYDHQGCVASCKAIVQGKTDKAVATCRDVAYVDDDVWQLQHFLADFTNTLIAEDKLLREGTRTTFSQTLRHGFLERSSGEY
;
A
#
# COMPACT_ATOMS: atom_id res chain seq x y z
N PHE A 1 -47.48 35.28 -19.99
CA PHE A 1 -47.92 33.87 -20.11
C PHE A 1 -47.48 33.02 -18.94
N MET A 2 -46.25 33.14 -18.41
CA MET A 2 -45.92 32.61 -17.08
C MET A 2 -46.29 33.60 -15.97
N GLY A 3 -46.80 33.09 -14.85
CA GLY A 3 -46.95 33.89 -13.64
C GLY A 3 -45.59 34.15 -12.96
N PRO A 4 -45.51 35.13 -12.05
CA PRO A 4 -44.28 35.39 -11.28
C PRO A 4 -43.84 34.14 -10.50
N MET A 5 -44.79 33.37 -9.94
CA MET A 5 -44.49 32.12 -9.22
C MET A 5 -43.88 31.05 -10.12
N ASP A 6 -44.38 30.86 -11.35
CA ASP A 6 -43.82 29.91 -12.31
C ASP A 6 -42.37 30.28 -12.67
N THR A 7 -42.09 31.59 -12.77
CA THR A 7 -40.75 32.11 -13.08
C THR A 7 -39.79 31.90 -11.91
N VAL A 8 -40.24 32.17 -10.68
CA VAL A 8 -39.48 31.89 -9.45
C VAL A 8 -39.16 30.40 -9.34
N MET A 9 -40.11 29.51 -9.63
CA MET A 9 -39.87 28.07 -9.62
C MET A 9 -38.84 27.65 -10.67
N VAL A 10 -38.94 28.12 -11.91
CA VAL A 10 -37.95 27.80 -12.98
C VAL A 10 -36.55 28.26 -12.57
N VAL A 11 -36.41 29.47 -12.04
CA VAL A 11 -35.12 29.99 -11.57
C VAL A 11 -34.59 29.17 -10.39
N ALA A 12 -35.44 28.82 -9.42
CA ALA A 12 -35.06 27.99 -8.28
C ALA A 12 -34.58 26.60 -8.71
N PHE A 13 -35.27 25.95 -9.65
CA PHE A 13 -34.84 24.66 -10.20
C PHE A 13 -33.55 24.77 -11.02
N ALA A 14 -33.35 25.85 -11.77
CA ALA A 14 -32.10 26.08 -12.48
C ALA A 14 -30.92 26.28 -11.50
N MET A 15 -31.12 27.05 -10.43
CA MET A 15 -30.12 27.23 -9.37
C MET A 15 -29.83 25.91 -8.63
N LEU A 16 -30.86 25.11 -8.36
CA LEU A 16 -30.70 23.79 -7.75
C LEU A 16 -29.90 22.85 -8.64
N ASN A 17 -30.24 22.77 -9.93
CA ASN A 17 -29.51 21.95 -10.90
C ASN A 17 -28.03 22.37 -10.96
N PHE A 18 -27.77 23.68 -11.07
CA PHE A 18 -26.41 24.21 -11.05
C PHE A 18 -25.69 23.86 -9.74
N GLY A 19 -26.34 24.05 -8.59
CA GLY A 19 -25.77 23.72 -7.29
C GLY A 19 -25.40 22.25 -7.15
N VAL A 20 -26.27 21.34 -7.63
CA VAL A 20 -26.02 19.90 -7.62
C VAL A 20 -24.86 19.53 -8.55
N GLN A 21 -24.82 20.08 -9.77
CA GLN A 21 -23.71 19.84 -10.71
C GLN A 21 -22.37 20.35 -10.15
N VAL A 22 -22.35 21.56 -9.57
CA VAL A 22 -21.14 22.11 -8.91
C VAL A 22 -20.72 21.22 -7.74
N PHE A 23 -21.66 20.77 -6.91
CA PHE A 23 -21.38 19.85 -5.80
C PHE A 23 -20.70 18.57 -6.30
N PHE A 24 -21.24 17.94 -7.34
CA PHE A 24 -20.63 16.74 -7.93
C PHE A 24 -19.26 17.03 -8.55
N CYS A 25 -19.06 18.16 -9.23
CA CYS A 25 -17.75 18.54 -9.76
C CYS A 25 -16.70 18.67 -8.65
N VAL A 26 -17.06 19.35 -7.55
CA VAL A 26 -16.18 19.49 -6.38
C VAL A 26 -15.93 18.14 -5.74
N PHE A 27 -16.96 17.30 -5.61
CA PHE A 27 -16.84 15.97 -5.03
C PHE A 27 -15.89 15.07 -5.84
N VAL A 28 -16.05 15.01 -7.15
CA VAL A 28 -15.17 14.26 -8.06
C VAL A 28 -13.73 14.80 -7.95
N TRP A 29 -13.57 16.12 -7.96
CA TRP A 29 -12.25 16.75 -7.91
C TRP A 29 -11.51 16.51 -6.59
N TRP A 30 -12.20 16.54 -5.44
CA TRP A 30 -11.55 16.41 -4.12
C TRP A 30 -11.44 14.98 -3.63
N PHE A 31 -12.45 14.14 -3.87
CA PHE A 31 -12.50 12.82 -3.24
C PHE A 31 -12.20 11.68 -4.20
N LEU A 32 -12.50 11.84 -5.49
CA LEU A 32 -12.36 10.75 -6.46
C LEU A 32 -11.10 10.89 -7.32
N ALA A 33 -10.62 12.10 -7.57
CA ALA A 33 -9.43 12.36 -8.40
C ALA A 33 -8.10 12.32 -7.60
N GLU A 34 -8.06 11.67 -6.44
CA GLU A 34 -6.81 11.37 -5.76
C GLU A 34 -6.16 10.11 -6.38
N PRO A 35 -4.84 10.13 -6.66
CA PRO A 35 -4.19 9.00 -7.26
C PRO A 35 -4.11 7.84 -6.26
N GLN A 36 -4.66 6.68 -6.63
CA GLN A 36 -4.54 5.45 -5.84
C GLN A 36 -3.09 4.96 -5.69
N ILE A 37 -2.22 5.31 -6.64
CA ILE A 37 -0.79 5.01 -6.60
C ILE A 37 -0.01 6.30 -6.74
N ASN A 38 0.81 6.59 -5.72
CA ASN A 38 1.75 7.70 -5.70
C ASN A 38 3.17 7.16 -5.39
N GLU A 39 4.16 8.04 -5.42
CA GLU A 39 5.54 7.68 -5.07
C GLU A 39 5.66 7.15 -3.63
N GLY A 40 4.83 7.64 -2.69
CA GLY A 40 4.79 7.14 -1.31
C GLY A 40 4.44 5.64 -1.22
N ASN A 41 3.59 5.15 -2.11
CA ASN A 41 3.26 3.73 -2.16
C ASN A 41 4.46 2.86 -2.60
N LEU A 42 5.40 3.38 -3.40
CA LEU A 42 6.62 2.66 -3.75
C LEU A 42 7.48 2.41 -2.51
N ASP A 43 7.63 3.43 -1.66
CA ASP A 43 8.35 3.31 -0.40
C ASP A 43 7.68 2.30 0.54
N GLU A 44 6.34 2.26 0.56
CA GLU A 44 5.59 1.26 1.33
C GLU A 44 5.80 -0.16 0.79
N PHE A 45 5.77 -0.36 -0.53
CA PHE A 45 6.06 -1.66 -1.14
C PHE A 45 7.50 -2.11 -0.89
N LEU A 46 8.46 -1.20 -0.99
CA LEU A 46 9.86 -1.48 -0.70
C LEU A 46 10.05 -1.81 0.78
N ARG A 47 9.44 -1.03 1.68
CA ARG A 47 9.49 -1.29 3.11
C ARG A 47 8.85 -2.63 3.45
N TRP A 48 7.72 -2.97 2.86
CA TRP A 48 7.11 -4.28 3.01
C TRP A 48 8.03 -5.40 2.51
N ARG A 49 8.65 -5.22 1.32
CA ARG A 49 9.61 -6.17 0.75
C ARG A 49 10.79 -6.42 1.69
N LEU A 50 11.35 -5.37 2.28
CA LEU A 50 12.50 -5.44 3.17
C LEU A 50 12.15 -5.98 4.56
N THR A 51 10.98 -5.64 5.11
CA THR A 51 10.66 -5.95 6.53
C THR A 51 9.85 -7.23 6.72
N SER A 52 8.95 -7.53 5.79
CA SER A 52 7.94 -8.57 5.97
C SER A 52 8.08 -9.67 4.93
N ALA A 53 8.28 -9.31 3.66
CA ALA A 53 8.18 -10.26 2.55
C ALA A 53 9.24 -11.39 2.59
N HIS A 54 10.38 -11.13 3.21
CA HIS A 54 11.45 -12.10 3.46
C HIS A 54 11.63 -12.47 4.94
N SER A 55 10.74 -12.05 5.84
CA SER A 55 10.90 -12.37 7.26
C SER A 55 10.63 -13.85 7.51
N ALA A 56 11.52 -14.51 8.26
CA ALA A 56 11.34 -15.89 8.72
C ALA A 56 10.05 -16.09 9.52
N ARG A 57 9.50 -15.03 10.12
CA ARG A 57 8.21 -15.05 10.82
C ARG A 57 7.03 -15.37 9.89
N PHE A 58 7.15 -15.03 8.61
CA PHE A 58 6.09 -15.24 7.61
C PHE A 58 6.46 -16.31 6.58
N TYR A 59 7.51 -17.08 6.86
CA TYR A 59 7.87 -18.26 6.10
C TYR A 59 6.79 -19.34 6.22
N ASP A 60 6.49 -20.03 5.13
CA ASP A 60 5.55 -21.14 5.14
C ASP A 60 6.30 -22.49 5.11
N PRO A 61 6.28 -23.26 6.21
CA PRO A 61 6.96 -24.54 6.27
C PRO A 61 6.31 -25.62 5.39
N ALA A 62 5.03 -25.50 4.99
CA ALA A 62 4.39 -26.47 4.09
C ALA A 62 4.96 -26.40 2.67
N THR A 63 5.05 -25.18 2.14
CA THR A 63 5.51 -24.94 0.78
C THR A 63 7.02 -24.79 0.71
N ASN A 64 7.68 -24.57 1.84
CA ASN A 64 9.07 -24.15 1.92
C ASN A 64 9.34 -22.92 1.05
N THR A 65 8.46 -21.91 1.15
CA THR A 65 8.57 -20.67 0.37
C THR A 65 8.50 -19.43 1.26
N SER A 66 9.15 -18.36 0.79
CA SER A 66 9.02 -17.03 1.38
C SER A 66 7.64 -16.43 1.10
N LEU A 67 7.24 -15.46 1.93
CA LEU A 67 5.98 -14.72 1.74
C LEU A 67 5.93 -14.02 0.38
N VAL A 68 7.06 -13.49 -0.10
CA VAL A 68 7.09 -12.83 -1.40
C VAL A 68 6.93 -13.80 -2.57
N ARG A 69 7.56 -14.98 -2.49
CA ARG A 69 7.44 -16.01 -3.54
C ARG A 69 5.98 -16.43 -3.72
N ARG A 70 5.27 -16.60 -2.61
CA ARG A 70 3.83 -16.90 -2.59
C ARG A 70 2.99 -15.80 -3.24
N LEU A 71 3.25 -14.54 -2.89
CA LEU A 71 2.57 -13.39 -3.48
C LEU A 71 2.78 -13.34 -5.01
N CYS A 72 4.02 -13.51 -5.46
CA CYS A 72 4.36 -13.43 -6.89
C CYS A 72 3.85 -14.61 -7.71
N ASN A 73 3.63 -15.77 -7.07
CA ASN A 73 2.99 -16.94 -7.66
C ASN A 73 1.45 -16.86 -7.68
N GLY A 74 0.85 -15.84 -7.03
CA GLY A 74 -0.60 -15.70 -6.94
C GLY A 74 -1.26 -16.64 -5.92
N ASP A 75 -0.53 -17.04 -4.87
CA ASP A 75 -1.08 -17.92 -3.83
C ASP A 75 -2.08 -17.13 -2.94
N GLY A 76 -3.37 -17.19 -3.29
CA GLY A 76 -4.48 -16.54 -2.57
C GLY A 76 -4.66 -16.92 -1.09
N ALA A 77 -3.87 -17.87 -0.57
CA ALA A 77 -3.89 -18.28 0.83
C ALA A 77 -3.07 -17.35 1.76
N SER A 78 -2.49 -16.27 1.24
CA SER A 78 -1.66 -15.35 2.02
C SER A 78 -2.46 -14.26 2.73
N VAL A 79 -2.89 -14.52 3.97
CA VAL A 79 -3.67 -13.55 4.78
C VAL A 79 -2.86 -12.29 5.12
N ILE A 80 -1.53 -12.41 5.23
CA ILE A 80 -0.64 -11.37 5.78
C ILE A 80 -0.31 -10.28 4.74
N SER A 81 -0.51 -10.56 3.46
CA SER A 81 -0.18 -9.65 2.35
C SER A 81 -1.33 -9.47 1.37
N SER A 82 -2.58 -9.56 1.84
CA SER A 82 -3.78 -9.46 1.01
C SER A 82 -3.83 -8.16 0.21
N HIS A 83 -3.44 -7.03 0.82
CA HIS A 83 -3.39 -5.75 0.14
C HIS A 83 -2.34 -5.72 -0.98
N GLN A 84 -1.11 -6.17 -0.71
CA GLN A 84 -0.05 -6.22 -1.71
C GLN A 84 -0.39 -7.20 -2.84
N GLN A 85 -1.04 -8.33 -2.50
CA GLN A 85 -1.50 -9.31 -3.49
C GLN A 85 -2.57 -8.71 -4.40
N SER A 86 -3.60 -8.07 -3.84
CA SER A 86 -4.65 -7.39 -4.63
C SER A 86 -4.02 -6.38 -5.59
N MET A 87 -3.16 -5.49 -5.08
CA MET A 87 -2.48 -4.49 -5.91
C MET A 87 -1.62 -5.11 -7.01
N TYR A 88 -0.85 -6.16 -6.69
CA TYR A 88 -0.05 -6.88 -7.68
C TYR A 88 -0.92 -7.51 -8.77
N GLU A 89 -2.05 -8.13 -8.41
CA GLU A 89 -2.99 -8.72 -9.37
C GLU A 89 -3.59 -7.65 -10.29
N HIS A 90 -3.99 -6.49 -9.74
CA HIS A 90 -4.48 -5.36 -10.55
C HIS A 90 -3.41 -4.85 -11.51
N PHE A 91 -2.16 -4.69 -11.07
CA PHE A 91 -1.05 -4.26 -11.94
C PHE A 91 -0.77 -5.29 -13.02
N TYR A 92 -0.79 -6.58 -12.66
CA TYR A 92 -0.55 -7.66 -13.61
C TYR A 92 -1.64 -7.68 -14.68
N GLN A 93 -2.91 -7.67 -14.30
CA GLN A 93 -4.04 -7.65 -15.24
C GLN A 93 -4.01 -6.41 -16.14
N TYR A 94 -3.72 -5.24 -15.57
CA TYR A 94 -3.64 -3.98 -16.33
C TYR A 94 -2.49 -4.01 -17.35
N LEU A 95 -1.32 -4.55 -16.99
CA LEU A 95 -0.11 -4.55 -17.82
C LEU A 95 0.00 -5.70 -18.83
N ASN A 96 -0.56 -6.89 -18.54
CA ASN A 96 -0.22 -8.14 -19.24
C ASN A 96 -0.74 -8.25 -20.68
N SER A 97 -1.78 -7.50 -21.06
CA SER A 97 -2.42 -7.68 -22.39
C SER A 97 -2.61 -6.40 -23.19
N TYR A 98 -1.98 -5.29 -22.80
CA TYR A 98 -2.29 -3.92 -23.27
C TYR A 98 -3.78 -3.51 -23.11
N ALA A 99 -4.63 -4.42 -22.62
CA ALA A 99 -6.06 -4.25 -22.45
C ALA A 99 -6.35 -3.13 -21.47
N GLY A 100 -5.57 -2.99 -20.39
CA GLY A 100 -5.73 -1.90 -19.43
C GLY A 100 -5.54 -0.51 -20.04
N PRO A 101 -4.36 -0.18 -20.59
CA PRO A 101 -4.13 1.09 -21.28
C PRO A 101 -5.13 1.36 -22.42
N LEU A 102 -5.49 0.33 -23.19
CA LEU A 102 -6.47 0.45 -24.28
C LEU A 102 -7.86 0.77 -23.73
N LEU A 103 -8.34 0.03 -22.72
CA LEU A 103 -9.63 0.24 -22.09
C LEU A 103 -9.69 1.63 -21.43
N CYS A 104 -8.61 2.08 -20.80
CA CYS A 104 -8.49 3.43 -20.24
C CYS A 104 -8.64 4.49 -21.34
N THR A 105 -7.95 4.32 -22.46
CA THR A 105 -8.01 5.25 -23.59
C THR A 105 -9.41 5.28 -24.21
N VAL A 106 -10.03 4.12 -24.40
CA VAL A 106 -11.40 4.00 -24.94
C VAL A 106 -12.43 4.61 -23.98
N SER A 107 -12.30 4.37 -22.69
CA SER A 107 -13.22 4.91 -21.68
C SER A 107 -13.13 6.44 -21.62
N ILE A 108 -11.92 7.00 -21.65
CA ILE A 108 -11.71 8.45 -21.74
C ILE A 108 -12.24 8.99 -23.07
N LEU A 109 -12.06 8.28 -24.18
CA LEU A 109 -12.60 8.68 -25.48
C LEU A 109 -14.13 8.76 -25.45
N ILE A 110 -14.80 7.73 -24.94
CA ILE A 110 -16.27 7.70 -24.81
C ILE A 110 -16.72 8.86 -23.90
N TRP A 111 -16.02 9.08 -22.79
CA TRP A 111 -16.27 10.21 -21.90
C TRP A 111 -16.15 11.56 -22.62
N LEU A 112 -15.05 11.82 -23.31
CA LEU A 112 -14.81 13.06 -24.04
C LEU A 112 -15.82 13.28 -25.18
N VAL A 113 -16.22 12.22 -25.89
CA VAL A 113 -17.28 12.30 -26.91
C VAL A 113 -18.64 12.65 -26.27
N THR A 114 -18.92 12.13 -25.08
CA THR A 114 -20.14 12.44 -24.33
C THR A 114 -20.15 13.91 -23.90
N VAL A 115 -19.05 14.42 -23.32
CA VAL A 115 -18.96 15.86 -22.98
C VAL A 115 -18.99 16.73 -24.23
N PHE A 116 -18.35 16.31 -25.32
CA PHE A 116 -18.38 17.03 -26.59
C PHE A 116 -19.80 17.16 -27.14
N ALA A 117 -20.61 16.11 -27.03
CA ALA A 117 -22.02 16.16 -27.40
C ALA A 117 -22.79 17.19 -26.57
N ASP A 118 -22.51 17.28 -25.26
CA ASP A 118 -23.15 18.27 -24.38
C ASP A 118 -22.73 19.72 -24.72
N ILE A 119 -21.43 19.97 -24.88
CA ILE A 119 -20.91 21.28 -25.29
C ILE A 119 -21.52 21.69 -26.63
N TRP A 120 -21.65 20.75 -27.58
CA TRP A 120 -22.27 21.03 -28.87
C TRP A 120 -23.76 21.39 -28.73
N ASN A 121 -24.50 20.71 -27.87
CA ASN A 121 -25.90 21.02 -27.58
C ASN A 121 -26.02 22.42 -26.95
N THR A 122 -25.14 22.77 -26.01
CA THR A 122 -25.05 24.09 -25.38
C THR A 122 -24.70 25.18 -26.38
N TYR A 123 -23.74 24.93 -27.26
CA TYR A 123 -23.38 25.85 -28.35
C TYR A 123 -24.53 26.01 -29.35
N SER A 124 -25.19 24.92 -29.73
CA SER A 124 -26.36 24.91 -30.60
C SER A 124 -27.50 25.76 -30.03
N PHE A 125 -27.76 25.65 -28.73
CA PHE A 125 -28.73 26.45 -27.99
C PHE A 125 -28.32 27.93 -27.95
N ALA A 126 -27.07 28.24 -27.61
CA ALA A 126 -26.53 29.59 -27.60
C ALA A 126 -26.63 30.26 -28.98
N SER A 127 -26.32 29.51 -30.04
CA SER A 127 -26.42 29.93 -31.44
C SER A 127 -27.88 30.20 -31.83
N ALA A 128 -28.82 29.33 -31.45
CA ALA A 128 -30.24 29.51 -31.70
C ALA A 128 -30.81 30.75 -30.96
N ILE A 129 -30.44 30.98 -29.70
CA ILE A 129 -30.83 32.20 -28.98
C ILE A 129 -30.23 33.45 -29.63
N SER A 130 -29.02 33.34 -30.17
CA SER A 130 -28.33 34.44 -30.83
C SER A 130 -28.91 34.80 -32.20
N SER A 131 -29.60 33.87 -32.88
CA SER A 131 -30.25 34.14 -34.17
C SER A 131 -31.60 34.85 -34.05
N VAL A 132 -32.24 34.80 -32.87
CA VAL A 132 -33.51 35.49 -32.58
C VAL A 132 -33.30 37.01 -32.56
N GLN A 133 -34.22 37.75 -33.19
CA GLN A 133 -34.14 39.21 -33.24
C GLN A 133 -34.22 39.82 -31.83
N ARG A 134 -33.34 40.77 -31.54
CA ARG A 134 -33.32 41.49 -30.26
C ARG A 134 -34.15 42.76 -30.37
N THR A 135 -35.02 43.00 -29.39
CA THR A 135 -35.85 44.22 -29.31
C THR A 135 -35.70 44.82 -27.90
N GLU A 136 -35.82 46.15 -27.77
CA GLU A 136 -35.81 46.82 -26.46
C GLU A 136 -37.16 46.70 -25.73
N GLU A 137 -38.24 46.59 -26.50
CA GLU A 137 -39.61 46.34 -26.02
C GLU A 137 -39.81 44.91 -25.45
N GLU A 138 -41.01 44.66 -24.91
CA GLU A 138 -41.41 43.33 -24.45
C GLU A 138 -41.31 42.29 -25.58
N GLY A 139 -40.73 41.12 -25.26
CA GLY A 139 -40.54 40.05 -26.24
C GLY A 139 -41.87 39.58 -26.84
N ARG A 140 -41.96 39.52 -28.17
CA ARG A 140 -43.18 39.16 -28.88
C ARG A 140 -43.19 37.68 -29.25
N PHE A 141 -44.26 36.99 -28.86
CA PHE A 141 -44.57 35.63 -29.30
C PHE A 141 -45.64 35.71 -30.38
N ARG A 142 -45.45 34.99 -31.49
CA ARG A 142 -46.45 34.90 -32.56
C ARG A 142 -46.97 33.48 -32.59
N ARG A 143 -48.30 33.31 -32.49
CA ARG A 143 -48.93 32.01 -32.68
C ARG A 143 -49.18 31.81 -34.17
N GLN A 144 -48.56 30.80 -34.77
CA GLN A 144 -48.73 30.47 -36.19
C GLN A 144 -48.99 28.96 -36.30
N GLY A 145 -50.14 28.57 -36.87
CA GLY A 145 -50.46 27.15 -37.08
C GLY A 145 -50.59 26.32 -35.79
N GLY A 146 -51.07 26.92 -34.70
CA GLY A 146 -51.21 26.24 -33.41
C GLY A 146 -49.97 26.26 -32.52
N MET A 147 -48.77 26.41 -33.11
CA MET A 147 -47.49 26.51 -32.39
C MET A 147 -47.14 27.96 -32.03
N MET A 148 -46.37 28.15 -30.96
CA MET A 148 -45.85 29.45 -30.55
C MET A 148 -44.44 29.66 -31.10
N GLN A 149 -44.26 30.68 -31.93
CA GLN A 149 -42.96 31.07 -32.46
C GLN A 149 -42.40 32.27 -31.68
N VAL A 150 -41.13 32.18 -31.27
CA VAL A 150 -40.40 33.30 -30.66
C VAL A 150 -39.97 34.26 -31.76
N VAL A 151 -40.57 35.44 -31.84
CA VAL A 151 -40.23 36.43 -32.87
C VAL A 151 -39.08 37.33 -32.41
N SER A 152 -39.16 37.82 -31.17
CA SER A 152 -38.12 38.67 -30.60
C SER A 152 -37.91 38.42 -29.12
N ILE A 153 -36.67 38.62 -28.67
CA ILE A 153 -36.27 38.51 -27.27
C ILE A 153 -35.73 39.86 -26.76
N ASN A 154 -36.10 40.20 -25.52
CA ASN A 154 -35.57 41.40 -24.87
C ASN A 154 -34.06 41.23 -24.60
N ARG A 155 -33.26 42.29 -24.85
CA ARG A 155 -31.81 42.30 -24.62
C ARG A 155 -31.41 41.87 -23.20
N ARG A 156 -32.19 42.26 -22.17
CA ARG A 156 -31.94 41.83 -20.78
C ARG A 156 -32.11 40.32 -20.60
N ARG A 157 -33.14 39.73 -21.22
CA ARG A 157 -33.40 38.27 -21.17
C ARG A 157 -32.33 37.49 -21.94
N TYR A 158 -31.86 38.03 -23.06
CA TYR A 158 -30.74 37.46 -23.80
C TYR A 158 -29.47 37.41 -22.95
N VAL A 159 -29.08 38.55 -22.35
CA VAL A 159 -27.88 38.60 -21.50
C VAL A 159 -28.03 37.67 -20.30
N PHE A 160 -29.21 37.64 -19.66
CA PHE A 160 -29.50 36.73 -18.56
C PHE A 160 -29.37 35.25 -18.96
N ALA A 161 -29.96 34.84 -20.09
CA ALA A 161 -29.86 33.46 -20.58
C ALA A 161 -28.41 33.07 -20.90
N MET A 162 -27.66 33.96 -21.55
CA MET A 162 -26.24 33.70 -21.86
C MET A 162 -25.39 33.62 -20.59
N ALA A 163 -25.57 34.54 -19.65
CA ALA A 163 -24.75 34.64 -18.45
C ALA A 163 -25.08 33.60 -17.37
N LEU A 164 -26.34 33.18 -17.24
CA LEU A 164 -26.78 32.27 -16.17
C LEU A 164 -27.10 30.85 -16.61
N ILE A 165 -27.19 30.58 -17.92
CA ILE A 165 -27.46 29.24 -18.44
C ILE A 165 -26.28 28.76 -19.27
N VAL A 166 -25.94 29.47 -20.34
CA VAL A 166 -24.91 29.03 -21.30
C VAL A 166 -23.52 29.03 -20.68
N LEU A 167 -23.10 30.17 -20.11
CA LEU A 167 -21.75 30.31 -19.57
C LEU A 167 -21.48 29.36 -18.38
N PRO A 168 -22.37 29.23 -17.39
CA PRO A 168 -22.13 28.31 -16.27
C PRO A 168 -22.11 26.84 -16.71
N ARG A 169 -22.94 26.44 -17.68
CA ARG A 169 -22.91 25.08 -18.25
C ARG A 169 -21.57 24.79 -18.94
N LEU A 170 -21.10 25.69 -19.81
CA LEU A 170 -19.79 25.53 -20.46
C LEU A 170 -18.63 25.48 -19.45
N VAL A 171 -18.70 26.25 -18.35
CA VAL A 171 -17.70 26.22 -17.28
C VAL A 171 -17.74 24.87 -16.55
N ILE A 172 -18.92 24.36 -16.22
CA ILE A 172 -19.09 23.04 -15.61
C ILE A 172 -18.56 21.95 -16.54
N ASP A 173 -18.92 21.97 -17.82
CA ASP A 173 -18.45 21.00 -18.81
C ASP A 173 -16.92 21.01 -18.89
N ALA A 174 -16.29 22.19 -18.90
CA ALA A 174 -14.83 22.31 -18.92
C ALA A 174 -14.17 21.75 -17.65
N ILE A 175 -14.76 22.00 -16.48
CA ILE A 175 -14.29 21.43 -15.20
C ILE A 175 -14.44 19.91 -15.22
N LEU A 176 -15.59 19.38 -15.70
CA LEU A 176 -15.87 17.96 -15.79
C LEU A 176 -14.97 17.24 -16.80
N VAL A 177 -14.63 17.86 -17.94
CA VAL A 177 -13.64 17.30 -18.88
C VAL A 177 -12.33 17.05 -18.13
N TYR A 178 -11.81 18.05 -17.42
CA TYR A 178 -10.53 17.94 -16.74
C TYR A 178 -10.58 16.98 -15.54
N ALA A 179 -11.55 17.17 -14.64
CA ALA A 179 -11.71 16.34 -13.44
C ALA A 179 -12.06 14.89 -13.78
N GLY A 180 -12.98 14.68 -14.73
CA GLY A 180 -13.39 13.34 -15.19
C GLY A 180 -12.27 12.60 -15.92
N THR A 181 -11.49 13.28 -16.77
CA THR A 181 -10.33 12.65 -17.42
C THR A 181 -9.28 12.25 -16.40
N ARG A 182 -9.00 13.11 -15.41
CA ARG A 182 -8.06 12.80 -14.33
C ARG A 182 -8.53 11.63 -13.47
N PHE A 183 -9.80 11.62 -13.09
CA PHE A 183 -10.41 10.53 -12.31
C PHE A 183 -10.32 9.18 -13.05
N LEU A 184 -10.68 9.14 -14.33
CA LEU A 184 -10.56 7.93 -15.15
C LEU A 184 -9.09 7.50 -15.30
N LEU A 185 -8.18 8.44 -15.51
CA LEU A 185 -6.75 8.14 -15.58
C LEU A 185 -6.22 7.50 -14.29
N GLN A 186 -6.75 7.85 -13.11
CA GLN A 186 -6.28 7.33 -11.82
C GLN A 186 -6.91 6.01 -11.39
N THR A 187 -7.96 5.55 -12.08
CA THR A 187 -8.62 4.27 -11.77
C THR A 187 -7.74 3.08 -12.20
N ASN A 188 -7.36 2.19 -11.29
CA ASN A 188 -6.50 1.04 -11.62
C ASN A 188 -7.27 -0.20 -12.04
N ASP A 189 -8.52 -0.31 -11.59
CA ASP A 189 -9.35 -1.47 -11.82
C ASP A 189 -10.11 -1.35 -13.13
N LEU A 190 -10.00 -2.40 -13.95
CA LEU A 190 -10.59 -2.42 -15.29
C LEU A 190 -12.12 -2.36 -15.23
N ASP A 191 -12.72 -3.03 -14.26
CA ASP A 191 -14.17 -3.07 -14.05
C ASP A 191 -14.70 -1.72 -13.57
N GLU A 192 -13.99 -1.09 -12.63
CA GLU A 192 -14.33 0.24 -12.12
C GLU A 192 -14.18 1.32 -13.20
N LEU A 193 -13.20 1.20 -14.10
CA LEU A 193 -12.94 2.18 -15.14
C LEU A 193 -14.15 2.40 -16.06
N VAL A 194 -14.83 1.32 -16.46
CA VAL A 194 -16.03 1.40 -17.30
C VAL A 194 -17.20 1.96 -16.50
N LEU A 195 -17.38 1.49 -15.26
CA LEU A 195 -18.44 1.96 -14.37
C LEU A 195 -18.31 3.46 -14.08
N ASN A 196 -17.09 3.92 -13.80
CA ASN A 196 -16.75 5.32 -13.53
C ASN A 196 -17.01 6.20 -14.75
N ALA A 197 -16.70 5.73 -15.96
CA ALA A 197 -16.99 6.47 -17.19
C ALA A 197 -18.49 6.67 -17.42
N VAL A 198 -19.30 5.63 -17.17
CA VAL A 198 -20.77 5.71 -17.26
C VAL A 198 -21.35 6.61 -16.16
N ALA A 199 -20.83 6.53 -14.93
CA ALA A 199 -21.27 7.36 -13.82
C ALA A 199 -21.02 8.85 -14.07
N LEU A 200 -19.88 9.21 -14.68
CA LEU A 200 -19.62 10.59 -15.13
C LEU A 200 -20.65 11.05 -16.18
N GLY A 201 -21.04 10.16 -17.10
CA GLY A 201 -22.10 10.42 -18.08
C GLY A 201 -23.45 10.75 -17.42
N PHE A 202 -23.79 10.07 -16.32
CA PHE A 202 -25.00 10.38 -15.56
C PHE A 202 -25.00 11.81 -14.98
N ILE A 203 -23.85 12.32 -14.53
CA ILE A 203 -23.73 13.68 -14.00
C ILE A 203 -24.07 14.73 -15.08
N LEU A 204 -23.66 14.50 -16.32
CA LEU A 204 -23.99 15.39 -17.45
C LEU A 204 -25.50 15.41 -17.71
N SER A 205 -26.16 14.25 -17.69
CA SER A 205 -27.61 14.12 -17.94
C SER A 205 -28.49 14.59 -16.78
N LEU A 206 -27.93 15.06 -15.66
CA LEU A 206 -28.73 15.53 -14.53
C LEU A 206 -29.65 16.69 -14.92
N ASP A 207 -29.22 17.59 -15.81
CA ASP A 207 -30.05 18.71 -16.24
C ASP A 207 -31.36 18.26 -16.93
N GLU A 208 -31.29 17.20 -17.73
CA GLU A 208 -32.45 16.55 -18.35
C GLU A 208 -33.37 15.92 -17.30
N THR A 209 -32.81 15.35 -16.23
CA THR A 209 -33.63 14.81 -15.14
C THR A 209 -34.32 15.92 -14.35
N PHE A 210 -33.66 17.06 -14.10
CA PHE A 210 -34.28 18.21 -13.44
C PHE A 210 -35.34 18.89 -14.31
N TYR A 211 -35.21 18.83 -15.64
CA TYR A 211 -36.28 19.25 -16.55
C TYR A 211 -37.61 18.50 -16.27
N LEU A 212 -37.56 17.25 -15.82
CA LEU A 212 -38.73 16.46 -15.44
C LEU A 212 -39.42 16.95 -14.15
N VAL A 213 -38.79 17.82 -13.38
CA VAL A 213 -39.37 18.40 -12.15
C VAL A 213 -39.99 19.79 -12.40
N LEU A 214 -39.73 20.41 -13.56
CA LEU A 214 -40.31 21.71 -13.91
C LEU A 214 -41.84 21.72 -13.86
N PRO A 215 -42.49 22.85 -13.47
CA PRO A 215 -43.94 22.96 -13.44
C PRO A 215 -44.56 22.59 -14.79
N ARG A 216 -45.69 21.84 -14.76
CA ARG A 216 -46.39 21.38 -15.98
C ARG A 216 -46.68 22.50 -16.98
N ARG A 217 -46.94 23.72 -16.50
CA ARG A 217 -47.14 24.91 -17.35
C ARG A 217 -45.88 25.29 -18.11
N ALA A 218 -44.73 25.30 -17.44
CA ALA A 218 -43.44 25.57 -18.07
C ALA A 218 -43.12 24.53 -19.14
N ARG A 219 -43.35 23.24 -18.82
CA ARG A 219 -43.12 22.15 -19.77
C ARG A 219 -44.02 22.24 -20.99
N ARG A 220 -45.33 22.45 -20.81
CA ARG A 220 -46.26 22.65 -21.94
C ARG A 220 -45.87 23.84 -22.81
N LEU A 221 -45.45 24.95 -22.19
CA LEU A 221 -44.98 26.11 -22.94
C LEU A 221 -43.76 25.76 -23.78
N LEU A 222 -42.83 24.95 -23.27
CA LEU A 222 -41.65 24.49 -24.02
C LEU A 222 -42.01 23.47 -25.11
N GLU A 223 -42.99 22.59 -24.88
CA GLU A 223 -43.51 21.64 -25.87
C GLU A 223 -44.29 22.34 -27.00
N ASP A 224 -44.98 23.43 -26.69
CA ASP A 224 -45.75 24.23 -27.65
C ASP A 224 -44.87 25.21 -28.48
N LEU A 225 -43.57 25.34 -28.14
CA LEU A 225 -42.65 26.21 -28.86
C LEU A 225 -42.26 25.58 -30.21
N ALA A 226 -42.46 26.35 -31.29
CA ALA A 226 -41.94 25.98 -32.59
C ALA A 226 -40.41 25.91 -32.56
N PRO A 227 -39.78 24.95 -33.26
CA PRO A 227 -38.33 24.89 -33.40
C PRO A 227 -37.75 26.23 -33.90
N VAL A 228 -36.69 26.72 -33.25
CA VAL A 228 -36.04 27.97 -33.66
C VAL A 228 -35.26 27.72 -34.94
N GLU A 229 -35.66 28.37 -36.02
CA GLU A 229 -34.93 28.34 -37.28
C GLU A 229 -33.55 28.99 -37.10
N LYS A 230 -32.50 28.18 -37.29
CA LYS A 230 -31.14 28.70 -37.41
C LYS A 230 -31.02 29.36 -38.77
N LYS A 231 -30.58 30.62 -38.81
CA LYS A 231 -30.21 31.26 -40.08
C LYS A 231 -29.04 30.48 -40.67
N ALA A 232 -29.30 29.66 -41.68
CA ALA A 232 -28.26 29.02 -42.45
C ALA A 232 -27.50 30.12 -43.20
N TYR A 233 -26.25 30.37 -42.82
CA TYR A 233 -25.35 31.21 -43.61
C TYR A 233 -24.98 30.43 -44.88
N PHE A 234 -25.84 30.52 -45.89
CA PHE A 234 -25.61 29.90 -47.19
C PHE A 234 -24.49 30.65 -47.90
N ILE A 235 -23.29 30.07 -47.91
CA ILE A 235 -22.19 30.55 -48.75
C ILE A 235 -22.28 29.79 -50.09
N PRO A 236 -22.68 30.45 -51.20
CA PRO A 236 -22.83 29.78 -52.48
C PRO A 236 -21.51 29.15 -52.93
N GLY A 237 -21.53 27.87 -53.30
CA GLY A 237 -20.40 27.15 -53.91
C GLY A 237 -19.54 26.29 -52.98
N ARG A 238 -19.72 26.31 -51.65
CA ARG A 238 -19.03 25.37 -50.74
C ARG A 238 -19.90 24.14 -50.48
N LYS A 239 -19.38 22.94 -50.78
CA LYS A 239 -19.94 21.68 -50.28
C LYS A 239 -19.88 21.72 -48.74
N TYR A 240 -21.01 21.51 -48.09
CA TYR A 240 -21.11 21.53 -46.63
C TYR A 240 -20.33 20.36 -46.04
N VAL A 241 -19.17 20.67 -45.44
CA VAL A 241 -18.55 19.76 -44.50
C VAL A 241 -19.19 20.04 -43.15
N ASP A 242 -19.82 19.03 -42.55
CA ASP A 242 -20.40 19.16 -41.22
C ASP A 242 -19.27 19.37 -40.19
N PHE A 243 -19.11 20.61 -39.73
CA PHE A 243 -18.07 20.99 -38.78
C PHE A 243 -18.14 20.16 -37.49
N ARG A 244 -19.35 19.75 -37.07
CA ARG A 244 -19.54 18.88 -35.92
C ARG A 244 -18.83 17.53 -36.11
N SER A 245 -19.05 16.91 -37.26
CA SER A 245 -18.47 15.61 -37.60
C SER A 245 -16.95 15.69 -37.73
N VAL A 246 -16.42 16.79 -38.30
CA VAL A 246 -14.97 17.01 -38.36
C VAL A 246 -14.37 17.19 -36.97
N LEU A 247 -15.02 17.99 -36.12
CA LEU A 247 -14.53 18.23 -34.76
C LEU A 247 -14.59 16.97 -33.90
N ALA A 248 -15.66 16.17 -34.02
CA ALA A 248 -15.76 14.87 -33.36
C ALA A 248 -14.65 13.91 -33.83
N LEU A 249 -14.37 13.86 -35.14
CA LEU A 249 -13.28 13.06 -35.68
C LEU A 249 -11.91 13.50 -35.14
N LEU A 250 -11.69 14.82 -35.03
CA LEU A 250 -10.47 15.36 -34.43
C LEU A 250 -10.34 14.97 -32.96
N VAL A 251 -11.42 15.05 -32.17
CA VAL A 251 -11.43 14.56 -30.78
C VAL A 251 -11.04 13.09 -30.73
N CYS A 252 -11.60 12.24 -31.60
CA CYS A 252 -11.25 10.82 -31.64
C CYS A 252 -9.77 10.55 -31.97
N ILE A 253 -9.19 11.30 -32.91
CA ILE A 253 -7.80 11.13 -33.34
C ILE A 253 -6.81 11.67 -32.30
N LEU A 254 -7.13 12.81 -31.66
CA LEU A 254 -6.25 13.48 -30.72
C LEU A 254 -6.33 12.90 -29.30
N THR A 255 -7.42 12.23 -28.93
CA THR A 255 -7.59 11.70 -27.57
C THR A 255 -6.46 10.74 -27.14
N PRO A 256 -6.06 9.71 -27.92
CA PRO A 256 -4.99 8.80 -27.50
C PRO A 256 -3.66 9.50 -27.24
N THR A 257 -3.30 10.48 -28.08
CA THR A 257 -2.05 11.23 -27.90
C THR A 257 -2.12 12.13 -26.68
N ILE A 258 -3.23 12.82 -26.47
CA ILE A 258 -3.45 13.66 -25.27
C ILE A 258 -3.41 12.81 -24.01
N VAL A 259 -4.13 11.69 -23.96
CA VAL A 259 -4.18 10.77 -22.81
C VAL A 259 -2.78 10.23 -22.47
N TRP A 260 -2.00 9.86 -23.49
CA TRP A 260 -0.61 9.45 -23.32
C TRP A 260 0.21 10.53 -22.60
N PHE A 261 0.19 11.77 -23.10
CA PHE A 261 0.93 12.89 -22.52
C PHE A 261 0.38 13.41 -21.18
N MET A 262 -0.91 13.22 -20.90
CA MET A 262 -1.54 13.65 -19.64
C MET A 262 -1.15 12.80 -18.43
N GLY A 263 -0.47 11.68 -18.63
CA GLY A 263 0.08 10.88 -17.53
C GLY A 263 -0.20 9.38 -17.61
N LEU A 264 -0.80 8.87 -18.71
CA LEU A 264 -0.95 7.42 -18.87
C LEU A 264 0.40 6.70 -18.89
N ASP A 265 1.42 7.27 -19.56
CA ASP A 265 2.77 6.71 -19.55
C ASP A 265 3.36 6.69 -18.13
N ALA A 266 3.31 7.83 -17.43
CA ALA A 266 3.78 7.94 -16.05
C ALA A 266 3.12 6.92 -15.12
N LYS A 267 1.79 6.72 -15.24
CA LYS A 267 1.06 5.69 -14.50
C LYS A 267 1.53 4.27 -14.84
N ILE A 268 1.72 3.97 -16.13
CA ILE A 268 2.20 2.65 -16.57
C ILE A 268 3.60 2.39 -16.01
N GLN A 269 4.49 3.38 -16.01
CA GLN A 269 5.83 3.24 -15.42
C GLN A 269 5.74 2.99 -13.91
N LEU A 270 4.89 3.75 -13.19
CA LEU A 270 4.70 3.58 -11.76
C LEU A 270 4.18 2.18 -11.40
N MET A 271 3.24 1.63 -12.18
CA MET A 271 2.76 0.26 -12.02
C MET A 271 3.85 -0.79 -12.32
N ARG A 272 4.66 -0.57 -13.37
CA ARG A 272 5.79 -1.46 -13.70
C ARG A 272 6.84 -1.45 -12.61
N GLU A 273 7.16 -0.28 -12.07
CA GLU A 273 8.11 -0.12 -10.98
C GLU A 273 7.57 -0.78 -9.71
N SER A 274 6.31 -0.55 -9.35
CA SER A 274 5.66 -1.22 -8.22
C SER A 274 5.71 -2.75 -8.36
N ARG A 275 5.40 -3.28 -9.56
CA ARG A 275 5.51 -4.72 -9.86
C ARG A 275 6.94 -5.22 -9.72
N THR A 276 7.91 -4.42 -10.15
CA THR A 276 9.34 -4.74 -10.06
C THR A 276 9.80 -4.76 -8.60
N ILE A 277 9.43 -3.77 -7.79
CA ILE A 277 9.74 -3.76 -6.35
C ILE A 277 9.13 -4.98 -5.64
N LEU A 278 7.88 -5.31 -5.97
CA LEU A 278 7.18 -6.42 -5.33
C LEU A 278 7.72 -7.79 -5.73
N CYS A 279 8.08 -8.01 -7.01
CA CYS A 279 8.31 -9.34 -7.55
C CYS A 279 9.56 -9.50 -8.43
N SER A 280 10.44 -8.50 -8.55
CA SER A 280 11.74 -8.72 -9.20
C SER A 280 12.76 -9.31 -8.23
N GLY A 281 13.95 -9.62 -8.75
CA GLY A 281 15.09 -10.09 -7.97
C GLY A 281 14.92 -11.50 -7.41
N TYR A 282 15.78 -11.83 -6.44
CA TYR A 282 15.74 -13.12 -5.77
C TYR A 282 14.59 -13.15 -4.75
N GLN A 283 13.67 -14.09 -4.91
CA GLN A 283 12.49 -14.24 -4.06
C GLN A 283 12.65 -15.37 -3.03
N ASP A 284 13.53 -16.32 -3.32
CA ASP A 284 13.60 -17.61 -2.63
C ASP A 284 14.59 -17.57 -1.47
N PHE A 285 14.41 -16.60 -0.57
CA PHE A 285 15.16 -16.52 0.68
C PHE A 285 14.33 -15.94 1.81
N ILE A 286 14.74 -16.25 3.03
CA ILE A 286 14.23 -15.63 4.24
C ILE A 286 15.37 -15.14 5.11
N TYR A 287 15.07 -14.19 6.00
CA TYR A 287 15.99 -13.72 7.02
C TYR A 287 15.32 -13.62 8.39
N SER A 288 16.14 -13.70 9.42
CA SER A 288 15.79 -13.39 10.80
C SER A 288 16.81 -12.44 11.39
N LYS A 289 16.38 -11.59 12.33
CA LYS A 289 17.27 -10.71 13.08
C LYS A 289 17.33 -11.19 14.51
N ASP A 290 18.52 -11.49 15.01
CA ASP A 290 18.70 -11.82 16.43
C ASP A 290 18.41 -10.58 17.28
N ALA A 291 17.51 -10.75 18.26
CA ALA A 291 17.04 -9.67 19.11
C ALA A 291 18.14 -9.12 20.04
N SER A 292 19.15 -9.93 20.38
CA SER A 292 20.21 -9.54 21.31
C SER A 292 21.35 -8.78 20.63
N THR A 293 21.85 -9.34 19.52
CA THR A 293 23.02 -8.82 18.80
C THR A 293 22.64 -7.88 17.67
N GLY A 294 21.43 -8.01 17.14
CA GLY A 294 20.97 -7.30 15.97
C GLY A 294 21.52 -7.86 14.64
N PHE A 295 22.26 -8.97 14.65
CA PHE A 295 22.73 -9.62 13.43
C PHE A 295 21.58 -10.19 12.63
N ILE A 296 21.75 -10.17 11.30
CA ILE A 296 20.78 -10.71 10.35
C ILE A 296 21.34 -12.03 9.82
N TYR A 297 20.56 -13.10 9.99
CA TYR A 297 20.82 -14.41 9.43
C TYR A 297 19.86 -14.64 8.28
N SER A 298 20.37 -15.11 7.13
CA SER A 298 19.55 -15.42 5.97
C SER A 298 19.84 -16.81 5.44
N THR A 299 18.82 -17.47 4.91
CA THR A 299 18.95 -18.75 4.23
C THR A 299 18.06 -18.80 2.98
N ALA A 300 18.41 -19.66 2.03
CA ALA A 300 17.57 -19.87 0.85
C ALA A 300 16.32 -20.69 1.22
N THR A 301 15.20 -20.39 0.57
CA THR A 301 13.98 -21.22 0.65
C THR A 301 13.91 -22.14 -0.57
N GLY A 302 13.05 -23.15 -0.51
CA GLY A 302 12.79 -24.03 -1.66
C GLY A 302 12.14 -23.29 -2.83
N ASP A 303 12.36 -23.79 -4.04
CA ASP A 303 11.71 -23.33 -5.29
C ASP A 303 10.29 -23.95 -5.47
N ASN A 304 9.83 -24.71 -4.47
CA ASN A 304 9.02 -25.90 -4.73
C ASN A 304 7.60 -25.56 -5.23
N ARG A 305 7.34 -25.90 -6.50
CA ARG A 305 5.98 -25.99 -7.10
C ARG A 305 5.22 -27.24 -6.63
N ASN A 306 5.90 -28.12 -5.89
CA ASN A 306 5.32 -29.34 -5.36
C ASN A 306 5.10 -29.19 -3.85
N LEU A 307 3.86 -28.85 -3.47
CA LEU A 307 3.39 -28.90 -2.10
C LEU A 307 3.67 -30.30 -1.53
N THR A 308 4.62 -30.38 -0.60
CA THR A 308 4.87 -31.56 0.20
C THR A 308 4.06 -31.38 1.47
N PHE A 309 2.87 -31.98 1.56
CA PHE A 309 2.10 -31.89 2.80
C PHE A 309 2.79 -32.73 3.88
N GLY A 310 3.47 -32.05 4.81
CA GLY A 310 3.96 -32.69 6.03
C GLY A 310 2.80 -33.30 6.84
N HIS A 311 3.11 -34.29 7.69
CA HIS A 311 2.10 -34.99 8.50
C HIS A 311 1.24 -34.05 9.36
N GLN A 312 1.76 -32.88 9.73
CA GLN A 312 1.03 -31.84 10.46
C GLN A 312 -0.16 -31.28 9.66
N TYR A 313 -0.01 -31.05 8.36
CA TYR A 313 -1.09 -30.54 7.50
C TYR A 313 -2.15 -31.61 7.24
N LEU A 314 -1.75 -32.87 7.08
CA LEU A 314 -2.67 -34.00 6.99
C LEU A 314 -3.50 -34.15 8.27
N ALA A 315 -2.91 -33.95 9.45
CA ALA A 315 -3.64 -33.98 10.72
C ALA A 315 -4.68 -32.84 10.82
N VAL A 316 -4.32 -31.61 10.43
CA VAL A 316 -5.27 -30.47 10.38
C VAL A 316 -6.38 -30.72 9.35
N LEU A 317 -6.05 -31.32 8.21
CA LEU A 317 -7.00 -31.66 7.16
C LEU A 317 -7.99 -32.75 7.61
N GLN A 318 -7.50 -33.77 8.33
CA GLN A 318 -8.34 -34.80 8.96
C GLN A 318 -9.24 -34.21 10.06
N LEU A 319 -8.69 -33.31 10.89
CA LEU A 319 -9.45 -32.63 11.95
C LEU A 319 -10.51 -31.66 11.40
N SER A 320 -10.26 -31.03 10.25
CA SER A 320 -11.21 -30.12 9.62
C SER A 320 -12.42 -30.84 9.01
N ASN A 321 -12.39 -32.17 8.91
CA ASN A 321 -13.46 -33.02 8.38
C ASN A 321 -14.01 -32.54 7.02
N LEU A 322 -13.14 -31.93 6.21
CA LEU A 322 -13.48 -31.48 4.87
C LEU A 322 -13.69 -32.71 3.98
N PRO A 323 -14.81 -32.82 3.24
CA PRO A 323 -15.07 -33.92 2.32
C PRO A 323 -14.21 -33.74 1.05
N ILE A 324 -12.93 -34.04 1.15
CA ILE A 324 -11.98 -33.92 0.04
C ILE A 324 -11.99 -35.24 -0.73
N THR A 325 -12.24 -35.18 -2.03
CA THR A 325 -12.16 -36.35 -2.90
C THR A 325 -10.70 -36.79 -3.02
N THR A 326 -10.45 -38.10 -2.92
CA THR A 326 -9.12 -38.73 -2.90
C THR A 326 -8.20 -38.32 -4.07
N ALA A 327 -8.78 -37.97 -5.23
CA ALA A 327 -8.08 -37.46 -6.41
C ALA A 327 -7.35 -36.10 -6.21
N SER A 328 -7.66 -35.38 -5.12
CA SER A 328 -7.03 -34.11 -4.76
C SER A 328 -5.74 -34.30 -3.97
N VAL A 329 -5.60 -35.44 -3.27
CA VAL A 329 -4.52 -35.72 -2.32
C VAL A 329 -3.35 -36.47 -2.99
N GLU A 330 -3.64 -37.35 -3.95
CA GLU A 330 -2.61 -38.10 -4.71
C GLU A 330 -1.73 -37.23 -5.62
N ARG A 331 -2.10 -35.96 -5.86
CA ARG A 331 -1.32 -35.04 -6.71
C ARG A 331 -0.11 -34.40 -5.99
N TYR A 332 0.09 -34.69 -4.70
CA TYR A 332 0.95 -33.93 -3.80
C TYR A 332 1.92 -34.76 -2.95
N THR A 333 2.38 -35.91 -3.45
CA THR A 333 3.45 -36.70 -2.81
C THR A 333 4.74 -36.64 -3.62
N PRO A 334 5.71 -35.79 -3.24
CA PRO A 334 7.04 -35.78 -3.84
C PRO A 334 8.02 -36.65 -3.04
N ASP A 335 8.91 -37.32 -3.77
CA ASP A 335 10.14 -37.93 -3.27
C ASP A 335 11.12 -36.83 -2.80
N LEU A 336 11.74 -37.04 -1.64
CA LEU A 336 12.72 -36.14 -1.03
C LEU A 336 14.08 -36.27 -1.73
N PRO A 337 14.65 -35.20 -2.32
CA PRO A 337 16.07 -35.17 -2.66
C PRO A 337 16.87 -34.68 -1.45
N SER A 338 17.81 -35.52 -1.01
CA SER A 338 18.90 -35.12 -0.12
C SER A 338 20.02 -34.48 -0.95
N SER A 339 20.44 -33.25 -0.64
CA SER A 339 21.73 -32.76 -1.12
C SER A 339 22.36 -31.75 -0.19
N ASP A 340 23.56 -32.11 0.25
CA ASP A 340 24.65 -31.29 0.77
C ASP A 340 24.84 -29.98 0.01
N LEU A 341 25.18 -28.91 0.73
CA LEU A 341 26.18 -27.91 0.30
C LEU A 341 26.56 -26.95 1.44
N GLY A 342 27.89 -26.79 1.60
CA GLY A 342 28.62 -25.64 2.17
C GLY A 342 28.03 -24.90 3.37
N ARG A 343 28.72 -24.99 4.53
CA ARG A 343 28.41 -24.36 5.83
C ARG A 343 27.67 -23.01 5.70
N THR A 344 26.35 -23.13 5.61
CA THR A 344 25.34 -22.09 5.52
C THR A 344 24.46 -22.28 6.76
N VAL A 345 24.02 -21.16 7.35
CA VAL A 345 23.11 -21.19 8.49
C VAL A 345 21.87 -21.99 8.08
N THR A 346 21.57 -23.06 8.80
CA THR A 346 20.47 -23.95 8.40
C THR A 346 19.14 -23.22 8.49
N LEU A 347 18.16 -23.62 7.68
CA LEU A 347 16.81 -23.06 7.77
C LEU A 347 16.26 -23.11 9.19
N GLN A 348 16.51 -24.21 9.90
CA GLN A 348 16.12 -24.37 11.29
C GLN A 348 16.77 -23.30 12.20
N GLU A 349 18.06 -23.02 12.03
CA GLU A 349 18.76 -21.98 12.80
C GLU A 349 18.16 -20.58 12.57
N VAL A 350 17.80 -20.23 11.33
CA VAL A 350 17.15 -18.94 11.02
C VAL A 350 15.77 -18.85 11.69
N LEU A 351 14.99 -19.95 11.66
CA LEU A 351 13.69 -20.02 12.30
C LEU A 351 13.78 -19.94 13.83
N ASP A 352 14.70 -20.69 14.45
CA ASP A 352 14.92 -20.66 15.89
C ASP A 352 15.33 -19.25 16.36
N THR A 353 16.18 -18.57 15.59
CA THR A 353 16.60 -17.19 15.88
C THR A 353 15.40 -16.21 15.84
N SER A 354 14.39 -16.47 15.01
CA SER A 354 13.20 -15.60 14.91
C SER A 354 12.26 -15.69 16.11
N ILE A 355 12.34 -16.78 16.89
CA ILE A 355 11.44 -17.06 18.01
C ILE A 355 12.06 -16.62 19.35
N ARG A 356 13.40 -16.54 19.43
CA ARG A 356 14.13 -16.23 20.67
C ARG A 356 13.90 -14.81 21.16
N THR A 357 13.74 -14.68 22.47
CA THR A 357 13.75 -13.40 23.16
C THR A 357 15.18 -12.87 23.34
N ALA A 358 15.32 -11.55 23.54
CA ALA A 358 16.62 -10.95 23.81
C ALA A 358 17.28 -11.48 25.11
N ALA A 359 16.48 -11.97 26.07
CA ALA A 359 16.96 -12.59 27.30
C ALA A 359 17.51 -13.99 27.01
N GLU A 360 16.77 -14.84 26.31
CA GLU A 360 17.22 -16.18 25.92
C GLU A 360 18.49 -16.14 25.04
N SER A 361 18.56 -15.18 24.11
CA SER A 361 19.77 -14.99 23.31
C SER A 361 20.96 -14.48 24.14
N ARG A 362 20.73 -13.69 25.20
CA ARG A 362 21.78 -13.23 26.13
C ARG A 362 22.27 -14.37 27.00
N ASP A 363 21.37 -15.18 27.54
CA ASP A 363 21.73 -16.34 28.35
C ASP A 363 22.58 -17.34 27.55
N LEU A 364 22.31 -17.50 26.24
CA LEU A 364 23.13 -18.27 25.30
C LEU A 364 24.53 -17.69 25.06
N LEU A 365 24.71 -16.37 25.15
CA LEU A 365 26.02 -15.70 25.06
C LEU A 365 26.82 -15.86 26.36
N GLU A 366 26.15 -15.80 27.50
CA GLU A 366 26.75 -15.82 28.84
C GLU A 366 27.07 -17.25 29.32
N CYS A 367 26.29 -18.25 28.93
CA CYS A 367 26.49 -19.64 29.39
C CYS A 367 27.44 -20.43 28.48
N GLN A 368 28.59 -20.82 29.04
CA GLN A 368 29.61 -21.66 28.40
C GLN A 368 29.21 -23.16 28.29
N ASP A 369 28.10 -23.56 28.93
CA ASP A 369 27.82 -24.99 29.14
C ASP A 369 26.63 -25.51 28.31
N LEU A 370 26.00 -24.64 27.52
CA LEU A 370 24.87 -25.02 26.65
C LEU A 370 25.39 -25.65 25.36
N ASP A 371 25.21 -26.97 25.31
CA ASP A 371 25.46 -27.95 24.25
C ASP A 371 25.83 -27.39 22.86
N ASN A 372 27.01 -27.80 22.36
CA ASN A 372 27.60 -27.47 21.05
C ASN A 372 26.73 -27.87 19.83
N SER A 373 25.55 -28.45 20.06
CA SER A 373 24.65 -29.01 19.05
C SER A 373 23.80 -27.96 18.33
N SER A 374 23.62 -26.76 18.90
CA SER A 374 22.85 -25.69 18.26
C SER A 374 23.78 -24.75 17.45
N GLY A 375 23.67 -24.77 16.12
CA GLY A 375 24.54 -23.95 15.23
C GLY A 375 24.46 -22.44 15.47
N SER A 376 23.38 -21.97 16.11
CA SER A 376 23.23 -20.56 16.54
C SER A 376 24.08 -20.19 17.74
N ALA A 377 24.34 -21.12 18.68
CA ALA A 377 25.36 -20.92 19.70
C ALA A 377 26.73 -20.77 19.01
N MET A 378 27.03 -21.61 18.02
CA MET A 378 28.33 -21.57 17.31
C MET A 378 28.65 -20.22 16.65
N ALA A 379 27.64 -19.51 16.11
CA ALA A 379 27.83 -18.17 15.57
C ALA A 379 28.18 -17.17 16.68
N LEU A 380 27.39 -17.12 17.77
CA LEU A 380 27.62 -16.25 18.93
C LEU A 380 28.94 -16.58 19.65
N TRP A 381 29.29 -17.85 19.72
CA TRP A 381 30.56 -18.34 20.21
C TRP A 381 31.72 -17.94 19.31
N SER A 382 31.56 -17.98 17.98
CA SER A 382 32.57 -17.45 17.05
C SER A 382 32.73 -15.93 17.21
N MET A 383 31.70 -15.21 17.66
CA MET A 383 31.80 -13.79 18.00
C MET A 383 32.55 -13.56 19.31
N ARG A 384 32.21 -14.35 20.34
CA ARG A 384 32.88 -14.32 21.64
C ARG A 384 34.33 -14.76 21.53
N ASP A 385 34.60 -15.89 20.91
CA ASP A 385 35.95 -16.40 20.63
C ASP A 385 36.67 -15.54 19.58
N GLY A 386 35.96 -14.85 18.70
CA GLY A 386 36.51 -13.81 17.84
C GLY A 386 36.93 -12.57 18.64
N SER A 387 36.22 -12.21 19.71
CA SER A 387 36.58 -11.15 20.64
C SER A 387 37.74 -11.54 21.57
N TYR A 388 37.77 -12.79 22.06
CA TYR A 388 38.93 -13.35 22.77
C TYR A 388 40.13 -13.59 21.83
N GLY A 389 39.84 -13.89 20.57
CA GLY A 389 40.82 -13.99 19.49
C GLY A 389 41.42 -12.62 19.19
N LEU A 390 40.65 -11.54 19.24
CA LEU A 390 41.17 -10.16 19.13
C LEU A 390 42.13 -9.80 20.26
N ASP A 391 41.94 -10.34 21.48
CA ASP A 391 42.91 -10.20 22.58
C ASP A 391 44.21 -10.99 22.36
N GLN A 392 44.16 -12.09 21.58
CA GLN A 392 45.36 -12.86 21.20
C GLN A 392 45.97 -12.44 19.85
N MET A 393 45.23 -11.75 19.00
CA MET A 393 45.71 -11.28 17.71
C MET A 393 46.45 -9.96 17.92
N ALA A 394 47.76 -9.96 17.65
CA ALA A 394 48.73 -8.89 17.94
C ALA A 394 48.47 -7.52 17.24
N GLY A 395 47.28 -7.26 16.71
CA GLY A 395 46.86 -5.98 16.15
C GLY A 395 45.64 -5.46 16.87
N SER A 396 45.82 -4.43 17.70
CA SER A 396 44.73 -3.70 18.38
C SER A 396 43.86 -2.83 17.45
N PHE A 397 44.18 -2.80 16.15
CA PHE A 397 43.51 -1.94 15.18
C PHE A 397 43.03 -2.74 13.97
N CYS A 398 41.83 -2.40 13.48
CA CYS A 398 41.25 -2.99 12.28
C CYS A 398 42.18 -2.91 11.06
N SER A 399 43.02 -1.88 10.96
CA SER A 399 44.03 -1.70 9.91
C SER A 399 44.97 -2.89 9.73
N SER A 400 45.24 -3.64 10.80
CA SER A 400 46.13 -4.81 10.78
C SER A 400 45.52 -6.03 10.09
N TYR A 401 44.20 -6.01 9.83
CA TYR A 401 43.46 -7.13 9.23
C TYR A 401 43.06 -6.87 7.78
N ARG A 402 43.59 -5.83 7.14
CA ARG A 402 43.28 -5.47 5.74
C ARG A 402 43.47 -6.62 4.75
N ASN A 403 44.42 -7.51 5.01
CA ASN A 403 44.74 -8.65 4.16
C ASN A 403 43.94 -9.92 4.51
N LYS A 404 43.12 -9.87 5.56
CA LYS A 404 42.25 -10.97 6.02
C LYS A 404 40.77 -10.64 5.84
N CYS A 405 40.47 -9.67 4.99
CA CYS A 405 39.10 -9.30 4.68
C CYS A 405 38.34 -10.40 3.93
N ASP A 406 38.93 -11.55 3.58
CA ASP A 406 38.14 -12.70 3.10
C ASP A 406 37.37 -13.41 4.22
N ASP A 407 37.71 -13.14 5.48
CA ASP A 407 36.99 -13.66 6.64
C ASP A 407 35.72 -12.82 6.93
N SER A 408 34.57 -13.50 6.93
CA SER A 408 33.25 -12.91 7.21
C SER A 408 33.18 -12.19 8.56
N TRP A 409 33.94 -12.64 9.55
CA TRP A 409 33.97 -12.04 10.89
C TRP A 409 34.77 -10.73 10.90
N ILE A 410 35.93 -10.71 10.25
CA ILE A 410 36.77 -9.51 10.13
C ILE A 410 36.02 -8.42 9.35
N ARG A 411 35.23 -8.78 8.33
CA ARG A 411 34.33 -7.81 7.67
C ARG A 411 33.24 -7.26 8.59
N ALA A 412 32.67 -8.10 9.45
CA ALA A 412 31.62 -7.69 10.38
C ALA A 412 32.13 -6.73 11.46
N VAL A 413 33.31 -7.01 12.03
CA VAL A 413 33.91 -6.20 13.12
C VAL A 413 34.67 -4.98 12.57
N CYS A 414 35.41 -5.15 11.48
CA CYS A 414 36.31 -4.16 10.88
C CYS A 414 35.83 -3.70 9.50
N ALA A 415 34.53 -3.42 9.40
CA ALA A 415 33.84 -3.05 8.17
C ALA A 415 34.56 -1.94 7.38
N GLU A 416 35.03 -0.87 8.06
CA GLU A 416 35.78 0.22 7.40
C GLU A 416 37.11 -0.23 6.79
N THR A 417 37.85 -1.13 7.45
CA THR A 417 39.14 -1.60 6.90
C THR A 417 38.94 -2.57 5.74
N CYS A 418 37.80 -3.27 5.72
CA CYS A 418 37.39 -4.14 4.64
C CYS A 418 36.50 -3.47 3.59
N PHE A 419 36.35 -2.14 3.64
CA PHE A 419 35.57 -1.34 2.70
C PHE A 419 34.09 -1.79 2.58
N CYS A 420 33.50 -2.17 3.72
CA CYS A 420 32.09 -2.49 3.88
C CYS A 420 31.40 -1.30 4.54
N ASP A 421 30.49 -0.63 3.86
CA ASP A 421 29.91 0.63 4.36
C ASP A 421 28.37 0.61 4.47
N SER A 422 27.78 -0.58 4.50
CA SER A 422 26.46 -0.76 5.10
C SER A 422 26.48 -2.04 5.94
N MET A 423 25.99 -1.97 7.18
CA MET A 423 26.02 -3.09 8.12
C MET A 423 24.93 -4.15 7.83
N VAL A 424 24.21 -4.04 6.71
CA VAL A 424 22.93 -4.73 6.51
C VAL A 424 22.93 -5.74 5.36
N TRP A 425 23.98 -5.84 4.53
CA TRP A 425 24.03 -6.86 3.47
C TRP A 425 25.40 -7.54 3.39
N TYR A 426 25.39 -8.87 3.53
CA TYR A 426 26.44 -9.75 3.04
C TYR A 426 26.22 -9.96 1.53
N ASP A 427 26.60 -8.96 0.73
CA ASP A 427 27.14 -9.18 -0.61
C ASP A 427 28.09 -8.02 -0.97
N HIS A 428 29.13 -8.34 -1.73
CA HIS A 428 30.28 -7.51 -2.04
C HIS A 428 29.87 -6.25 -2.83
N GLN A 429 29.92 -5.06 -2.21
CA GLN A 429 30.48 -3.79 -2.75
C GLN A 429 29.98 -2.52 -2.00
N GLY A 430 30.91 -1.82 -1.31
CA GLY A 430 31.07 -0.35 -1.19
C GLY A 430 29.95 0.56 -0.61
N CYS A 431 30.32 1.55 0.23
CA CYS A 431 29.57 2.79 0.55
C CYS A 431 30.36 3.84 1.41
N VAL A 432 29.71 4.70 2.23
CA VAL A 432 30.16 6.11 2.47
C VAL A 432 30.22 6.59 3.95
N ALA A 433 31.10 7.58 4.20
CA ALA A 433 31.56 8.17 5.47
C ALA A 433 30.54 8.78 6.47
N SER A 434 29.25 8.93 6.13
CA SER A 434 28.27 9.60 7.02
C SER A 434 27.78 8.71 8.17
N CYS A 435 27.80 7.38 8.01
CA CYS A 435 27.41 6.42 9.06
C CYS A 435 28.41 6.37 10.25
N LYS A 436 29.66 6.80 10.03
CA LYS A 436 30.75 6.80 11.01
C LYS A 436 30.44 7.63 12.27
N ALA A 437 29.82 8.80 12.10
CA ALA A 437 29.55 9.72 13.22
C ALA A 437 28.46 9.22 14.18
N ILE A 438 27.51 8.41 13.70
CA ILE A 438 26.37 7.92 14.50
C ILE A 438 26.80 6.76 15.40
N VAL A 439 27.69 5.89 14.90
CA VAL A 439 28.21 4.75 15.66
C VAL A 439 29.16 5.24 16.75
N GLN A 440 30.09 6.15 16.45
CA GLN A 440 31.02 6.71 17.44
C GLN A 440 30.30 7.38 18.61
N GLY A 441 29.24 8.17 18.34
CA GLY A 441 28.45 8.79 19.41
C GLY A 441 27.69 7.80 20.31
N LYS A 442 27.40 6.58 19.84
CA LYS A 442 26.76 5.52 20.66
C LYS A 442 27.79 4.70 21.42
N THR A 443 28.95 4.42 20.81
CA THR A 443 30.05 3.68 21.43
C THR A 443 30.67 4.47 22.59
N ASP A 444 30.89 5.78 22.42
CA ASP A 444 31.45 6.63 23.48
C ASP A 444 30.53 6.69 24.72
N LYS A 445 29.21 6.58 24.48
CA LYS A 445 28.19 6.57 25.53
C LYS A 445 28.13 5.24 26.29
N ALA A 446 28.36 4.12 25.61
CA ALA A 446 28.39 2.80 26.21
C ALA A 446 29.68 2.58 27.01
N VAL A 447 30.83 3.00 26.46
CA VAL A 447 32.16 2.90 27.08
C VAL A 447 32.24 3.74 28.37
N ALA A 448 31.58 4.90 28.43
CA ALA A 448 31.54 5.73 29.64
C ALA A 448 30.82 5.09 30.84
N THR A 449 30.04 4.01 30.62
CA THR A 449 29.25 3.32 31.65
C THR A 449 29.92 2.08 32.23
N CYS A 450 31.00 1.58 31.62
CA CYS A 450 31.74 0.44 32.16
C CYS A 450 32.84 0.93 33.10
N ARG A 451 32.75 0.58 34.39
CA ARG A 451 33.88 0.64 35.33
C ARG A 451 34.32 -0.78 35.66
N ASP A 452 35.62 -1.01 35.57
CA ASP A 452 36.25 -2.29 35.89
C ASP A 452 36.15 -2.59 37.40
N VAL A 453 35.61 -3.76 37.74
CA VAL A 453 35.68 -4.33 39.09
C VAL A 453 36.87 -5.30 39.10
N ALA A 454 37.76 -5.13 40.07
CA ALA A 454 38.95 -5.96 40.23
C ALA A 454 38.58 -7.40 40.61
N TYR A 455 39.28 -8.35 39.97
CA TYR A 455 39.17 -9.79 40.16
C TYR A 455 39.57 -10.22 41.58
N VAL A 456 38.64 -10.84 42.31
CA VAL A 456 38.86 -11.52 43.61
C VAL A 456 38.38 -12.96 43.45
N ASP A 457 39.18 -13.91 43.93
CA ASP A 457 38.95 -15.37 43.88
C ASP A 457 38.01 -15.77 45.04
N ASP A 458 36.74 -16.11 44.76
CA ASP A 458 35.64 -15.84 45.72
C ASP A 458 34.56 -16.94 45.92
N ASP A 459 34.85 -18.22 45.68
CA ASP A 459 33.84 -19.28 45.89
C ASP A 459 33.48 -19.54 47.37
N VAL A 460 34.31 -19.12 48.34
CA VAL A 460 34.06 -19.36 49.78
C VAL A 460 33.49 -18.12 50.49
N TRP A 461 33.83 -16.90 50.04
CA TRP A 461 33.36 -15.67 50.67
C TRP A 461 31.90 -15.37 50.32
N GLN A 462 31.49 -15.61 49.06
CA GLN A 462 30.13 -15.34 48.60
C GLN A 462 29.10 -16.24 49.28
N LEU A 463 29.40 -17.51 49.52
CA LEU A 463 28.46 -18.41 50.20
C LEU A 463 28.26 -18.01 51.67
N GLN A 464 29.32 -17.57 52.36
CA GLN A 464 29.21 -17.15 53.76
C GLN A 464 28.47 -15.82 53.92
N HIS A 465 28.72 -14.84 53.04
CA HIS A 465 27.99 -13.57 53.06
C HIS A 465 26.54 -13.75 52.61
N PHE A 466 26.29 -14.55 51.57
CA PHE A 466 24.93 -14.88 51.14
C PHE A 466 24.14 -15.58 52.25
N LEU A 467 24.73 -16.58 52.93
CA LEU A 467 24.04 -17.25 54.04
C LEU A 467 23.81 -16.32 55.22
N ALA A 468 24.74 -15.41 55.52
CA ALA A 468 24.56 -14.42 56.58
C ALA A 468 23.46 -13.41 56.25
N ASP A 469 23.46 -12.85 55.04
CA ASP A 469 22.47 -11.87 54.59
C ASP A 469 21.09 -12.51 54.40
N PHE A 470 21.03 -13.73 53.87
CA PHE A 470 19.79 -14.50 53.76
C PHE A 470 19.21 -14.82 55.14
N THR A 471 20.05 -15.23 56.10
CA THR A 471 19.61 -15.49 57.47
C THR A 471 19.13 -14.21 58.16
N ASN A 472 19.84 -13.08 57.98
CA ASN A 472 19.45 -11.79 58.54
C ASN A 472 18.16 -11.26 57.93
N THR A 473 17.93 -11.48 56.64
CA THR A 473 16.69 -11.12 55.94
C THR A 473 15.51 -11.94 56.47
N LEU A 474 15.70 -13.24 56.65
CA LEU A 474 14.68 -14.11 57.24
C LEU A 474 14.37 -13.77 58.71
N ILE A 475 15.33 -13.27 59.48
CA ILE A 475 15.08 -12.74 60.82
C ILE A 475 14.33 -11.41 60.75
N ALA A 476 14.69 -10.51 59.83
CA ALA A 476 14.02 -9.21 59.64
C ALA A 476 12.55 -9.37 59.19
N GLU A 477 12.23 -10.43 58.45
CA GLU A 477 10.86 -10.78 58.04
C GLU A 477 10.10 -11.66 59.06
N ASP A 478 10.63 -11.83 60.26
CA ASP A 478 10.03 -12.61 61.36
C ASP A 478 9.81 -14.11 61.01
N LYS A 479 10.56 -14.62 60.03
CA LYS A 479 10.52 -16.02 59.56
C LYS A 479 11.40 -16.94 60.40
N LEU A 480 12.50 -16.43 60.92
CA LEU A 480 13.40 -17.10 61.85
C LEU A 480 13.47 -16.34 63.18
N LEU A 481 13.33 -17.04 64.30
CA LEU A 481 13.56 -16.51 65.64
C LEU A 481 14.99 -16.82 66.08
N ARG A 482 15.72 -15.79 66.52
CA ARG A 482 17.09 -15.92 67.04
C ARG A 482 17.08 -15.86 68.56
N GLU A 483 17.14 -17.01 69.22
CA GLU A 483 17.34 -17.13 70.67
C GLU A 483 18.81 -17.48 70.94
N GLY A 484 19.63 -16.45 71.19
CA GLY A 484 21.07 -16.62 71.40
C GLY A 484 21.82 -17.10 70.14
N THR A 485 22.58 -18.20 70.25
CA THR A 485 23.35 -18.78 69.13
C THR A 485 22.55 -19.76 68.28
N ARG A 486 21.30 -20.05 68.62
CA ARG A 486 20.42 -20.93 67.83
C ARG A 486 19.38 -20.11 67.07
N THR A 487 19.29 -20.35 65.77
CA THR A 487 18.18 -19.92 64.91
C THR A 487 17.14 -21.05 64.84
N THR A 488 15.89 -20.74 65.15
CA THR A 488 14.76 -21.68 65.06
C THR A 488 13.67 -21.08 64.16
N PHE A 489 12.97 -21.92 63.41
CA PHE A 489 11.87 -21.45 62.56
C PHE A 489 10.69 -20.97 63.39
N SER A 490 10.15 -19.81 63.02
CA SER A 490 8.95 -19.24 63.65
C SER A 490 7.74 -20.19 63.47
N GLN A 491 6.94 -20.39 64.53
CA GLN A 491 5.78 -21.31 64.53
C GLN A 491 4.77 -21.00 63.41
N THR A 492 4.70 -19.75 62.95
CA THR A 492 3.79 -19.27 61.90
C THR A 492 4.12 -19.87 60.52
N LEU A 493 5.40 -20.17 60.25
CA LEU A 493 5.84 -20.81 59.00
C LEU A 493 5.56 -22.32 58.99
N ARG A 494 5.57 -22.95 60.17
CA ARG A 494 5.32 -24.39 60.31
C ARG A 494 3.86 -24.76 60.00
N HIS A 495 2.91 -23.86 60.30
CA HIS A 495 1.50 -24.05 59.95
C HIS A 495 1.23 -23.81 58.45
N GLY A 496 1.81 -22.77 57.85
CA GLY A 496 1.58 -22.46 56.42
C GLY A 496 2.16 -23.49 55.44
N PHE A 497 3.20 -24.23 55.84
CA PHE A 497 3.80 -25.27 54.98
C PHE A 497 3.03 -26.60 55.06
N LEU A 498 2.39 -26.91 56.20
CA LEU A 498 1.59 -28.13 56.35
C LEU A 498 0.17 -28.00 55.76
N GLU A 499 -0.40 -26.79 55.69
CA GLU A 499 -1.70 -26.56 55.03
C GLU A 499 -1.61 -26.57 53.49
N ARG A 500 -0.44 -26.29 52.89
CA ARG A 500 -0.26 -26.31 51.43
C ARG A 500 0.07 -27.68 50.84
N SER A 501 0.43 -28.67 51.65
CA SER A 501 0.76 -30.01 51.16
C SER A 501 -0.38 -31.03 51.24
N SER A 502 -1.61 -30.61 51.57
CA SER A 502 -2.79 -31.50 51.67
C SER A 502 -4.03 -31.02 50.90
N GLY A 503 -3.88 -30.12 49.92
CA GLY A 503 -4.96 -29.69 49.04
C GLY A 503 -4.88 -30.35 47.66
N GLU A 504 -5.90 -31.14 47.33
CA GLU A 504 -6.11 -31.95 46.12
C GLU A 504 -5.94 -31.17 44.80
N TYR A 505 -5.15 -31.72 43.86
CA TYR A 505 -5.52 -32.12 42.50
C TYR A 505 -4.42 -32.96 41.86
#